data_AF-A0A8T2QUS1-F1
#
_entry.id   AF-A0A8T2QUS1-F1
#
_cell.length_a   1.000
_cell.length_b   1.000
_cell.length_c   1.000
_cell.angle_alpha   90.00
_cell.angle_beta   90.00
_cell.angle_gamma   90.00
#
_symmetry.space_group_name_H-M   'P 1'
#
loop_
_entity.id
_entity.type
_entity.pdbx_description
1 polymer ?
#
loop_
_entity_poly.entity_id
_entity_poly.type
_entity_poly.pdbx_seq_one_letter_code
_entity_poly.pdbx_strand_id
1 'polypeptide(L)'
;MVAKQGSAWDHASTEEIDVIHMLEKQGLLDEKNACGPSHNDTNILRPAYQHHQHEQHQRQHHHEEERRRLQIVFFDLETTIAFGPGDKPKLLEFGAVVLAVQGLRELQSYSTLIRQPGISSMGAKFNLSEHHIIELPSFDQIADQIFDMLHGRIWAGHNIIKFDMVCIRDAFSMANRIPPEPVGVIDTLPLLRETFGARAGNLKMASLAKYCGLGRQEHRSLADVRMNMEVLKHCATILFLESKYPDFLNLQNHLPTRSTSKLLDEGILPTPQRNLRWNARWNQVIKKPRIRTSIEMKRPSLTKPHGASTSNVQPLTLRKQPQISMYPKSGG
;
A
#
# COMPACT_ATOMS: atom_id res chain seq x y z
N MET A 1 67.62 -0.16 46.95
CA MET A 1 67.29 -0.36 45.52
C MET A 1 66.13 -1.34 45.40
N VAL A 2 64.87 -0.91 45.56
CA VAL A 2 63.64 -1.64 45.15
C VAL A 2 62.46 -0.66 45.11
N ALA A 3 61.71 -0.63 44.00
CA ALA A 3 60.23 -0.52 43.88
C ALA A 3 59.89 -0.29 42.40
N LYS A 4 59.50 -1.33 41.65
CA LYS A 4 58.15 -1.90 41.43
C LYS A 4 57.33 -1.16 40.35
N GLN A 5 56.80 -2.00 39.45
CA GLN A 5 56.15 -1.77 38.15
C GLN A 5 54.95 -0.82 38.20
N GLY A 6 54.80 -0.02 37.14
CA GLY A 6 53.63 0.80 36.84
C GLY A 6 52.80 0.25 35.67
N SER A 7 51.50 0.17 35.93
CA SER A 7 50.33 0.36 35.05
C SER A 7 50.25 -0.34 33.69
N ALA A 8 49.39 -1.36 33.62
CA ALA A 8 48.66 -1.76 32.41
C ALA A 8 47.35 -0.97 32.32
N TRP A 9 47.20 -0.15 31.29
CA TRP A 9 45.91 0.34 30.82
C TRP A 9 45.75 -0.06 29.34
N ASP A 10 44.49 -0.17 28.95
CA ASP A 10 43.94 -0.20 27.59
C ASP A 10 43.66 -1.58 26.98
N HIS A 11 42.38 -1.83 26.68
CA HIS A 11 41.78 -1.65 25.34
C HIS A 11 40.27 -1.95 25.42
N ALA A 12 39.44 -0.93 25.67
CA ALA A 12 38.01 -1.01 25.37
C ALA A 12 37.82 -0.66 23.88
N SER A 13 36.94 -1.39 23.18
CA SER A 13 36.68 -1.12 21.76
C SER A 13 35.97 0.23 21.59
N THR A 14 36.15 0.88 20.45
CA THR A 14 35.55 2.20 20.16
C THR A 14 34.03 2.20 20.33
N GLU A 15 33.37 1.06 20.13
CA GLU A 15 31.94 0.86 20.34
C GLU A 15 31.52 0.86 21.83
N GLU A 16 32.36 0.42 22.75
CA GLU A 16 32.09 0.48 24.20
C GLU A 16 32.12 1.92 24.74
N ILE A 17 33.02 2.75 24.19
CA ILE A 17 33.17 4.16 24.58
C ILE A 17 31.95 4.96 24.15
N ASP A 18 31.42 4.72 22.94
CA ASP A 18 30.20 5.38 22.44
C ASP A 18 28.96 5.03 23.28
N VAL A 19 28.91 3.82 23.86
CA VAL A 19 27.81 3.35 24.72
C VAL A 19 27.86 4.00 26.10
N ILE A 20 29.03 4.13 26.71
CA ILE A 20 29.19 4.84 28.00
C ILE A 20 28.73 6.29 27.85
N HIS A 21 29.16 6.95 26.77
CA HIS A 21 28.83 8.34 26.51
C HIS A 21 27.35 8.57 26.17
N MET A 22 26.66 7.55 25.62
CA MET A 22 25.22 7.56 25.35
C MET A 22 24.39 7.37 26.63
N LEU A 23 24.81 6.48 27.54
CA LEU A 23 24.12 6.18 28.79
C LEU A 23 24.26 7.31 29.82
N GLU A 24 25.41 8.00 29.85
CA GLU A 24 25.61 9.23 30.61
C GLU A 24 24.67 10.35 30.14
N LYS A 25 24.49 10.51 28.81
CA LYS A 25 23.55 11.48 28.23
C LYS A 25 22.08 11.21 28.56
N GLN A 26 21.71 9.97 28.88
CA GLN A 26 20.36 9.58 29.26
C GLN A 26 20.12 9.58 30.78
N GLY A 27 21.14 9.92 31.59
CA GLY A 27 21.03 9.98 33.05
C GLY A 27 20.86 8.62 33.73
N LEU A 28 21.29 7.53 33.07
CA LEU A 28 21.19 6.16 33.61
C LEU A 28 22.42 5.71 34.42
N LEU A 29 23.46 6.56 34.49
CA LEU A 29 24.63 6.36 35.34
C LEU A 29 24.63 7.44 36.41
N ASP A 30 24.26 7.07 37.64
CA ASP A 30 24.38 7.96 38.79
C ASP A 30 25.88 8.15 39.11
N GLU A 31 26.39 9.36 38.90
CA GLU A 31 27.69 9.81 39.41
C GLU A 31 27.63 9.89 40.95
N LYS A 32 27.69 8.74 41.63
CA LYS A 32 28.02 8.62 43.05
C LYS A 32 28.11 7.14 43.44
N ASN A 33 29.20 6.51 43.03
CA ASN A 33 29.98 5.59 43.86
C ASN A 33 31.15 5.06 43.04
N ALA A 34 32.27 5.78 43.09
CA ALA A 34 33.57 5.27 42.66
C ALA A 34 34.01 4.16 43.62
N CYS A 35 33.72 2.91 43.27
CA CYS A 35 34.47 1.75 43.72
C CYS A 35 34.68 0.86 42.49
N GLY A 36 35.92 0.43 42.25
CA GLY A 36 36.43 -0.08 40.98
C GLY A 36 35.65 -1.25 40.36
N PRO A 37 35.94 -1.60 39.09
CA PRO A 37 35.12 -2.51 38.30
C PRO A 37 35.13 -3.91 38.94
N SER A 38 34.00 -4.28 39.55
CA SER A 38 33.76 -5.66 39.94
C SER A 38 33.36 -6.43 38.68
N HIS A 39 33.94 -7.61 38.48
CA HIS A 39 33.75 -8.48 37.31
C HIS A 39 32.32 -9.02 37.08
N ASN A 40 31.28 -8.41 37.67
CA ASN A 40 29.88 -8.83 37.56
C ASN A 40 28.97 -7.87 36.76
N ASP A 41 29.41 -6.68 36.38
CA ASP A 41 28.55 -5.69 35.69
C ASP A 41 28.30 -6.01 34.20
N THR A 42 29.13 -6.87 33.60
CA THR A 42 28.97 -7.35 32.22
C THR A 42 27.72 -8.22 32.02
N ASN A 43 27.18 -8.80 33.10
CA ASN A 43 26.02 -9.70 33.02
C ASN A 43 24.67 -8.96 33.03
N ILE A 44 24.62 -7.70 33.48
CA ILE A 44 23.43 -6.84 33.46
C ILE A 44 23.39 -5.94 32.23
N LEU A 45 24.56 -5.54 31.72
CA LEU A 45 24.67 -4.73 30.50
C LEU A 45 24.26 -5.49 29.24
N ARG A 46 24.50 -6.81 29.15
CA ARG A 46 24.14 -7.62 27.98
C ARG A 46 22.63 -7.67 27.72
N PRO A 47 21.77 -7.99 28.71
CA PRO A 47 20.32 -7.96 28.52
C PRO A 47 19.76 -6.56 28.23
N ALA A 48 20.27 -5.53 28.91
CA ALA A 48 19.84 -4.14 28.69
C ALA A 48 20.21 -3.64 27.27
N TYR A 49 21.40 -4.01 26.79
CA TYR A 49 21.87 -3.72 25.43
C TYR A 49 21.03 -4.44 24.36
N GLN A 50 20.77 -5.74 24.55
CA GLN A 50 19.92 -6.52 23.65
C GLN A 50 18.48 -5.98 23.62
N HIS A 51 17.93 -5.57 24.78
CA HIS A 51 16.62 -4.94 24.86
C HIS A 51 16.58 -3.60 24.13
N HIS A 52 17.60 -2.76 24.33
CA HIS A 52 17.71 -1.46 23.66
C HIS A 52 17.82 -1.61 22.14
N GLN A 53 18.64 -2.54 21.65
CA GLN A 53 18.76 -2.85 20.22
C GLN A 53 17.45 -3.36 19.62
N HIS A 54 16.74 -4.22 20.36
CA HIS A 54 15.44 -4.73 19.93
C HIS A 54 14.41 -3.61 19.83
N GLU A 55 14.34 -2.72 20.82
CA GLU A 55 13.48 -1.54 20.76
C GLU A 55 13.86 -0.58 19.63
N GLN A 56 15.16 -0.37 19.36
CA GLN A 56 15.62 0.45 18.23
C GLN A 56 15.13 -0.12 16.91
N HIS A 57 15.27 -1.43 16.70
CA HIS A 57 14.78 -2.14 15.51
C HIS A 57 13.26 -2.02 15.37
N GLN A 58 12.50 -2.23 16.46
CA GLN A 58 11.05 -2.09 16.44
C GLN A 58 10.63 -0.67 16.05
N ARG A 59 11.30 0.36 16.60
CA ARG A 59 11.03 1.77 16.27
C ARG A 59 11.32 2.07 14.80
N GLN A 60 12.43 1.58 14.26
CA GLN A 60 12.78 1.75 12.85
C GLN A 60 11.76 1.08 11.93
N HIS A 61 11.40 -0.18 12.21
CA HIS A 61 10.41 -0.92 11.42
C HIS A 61 9.05 -0.22 11.42
N HIS A 62 8.58 0.22 12.59
CA HIS A 62 7.33 0.97 12.70
C HIS A 62 7.37 2.28 11.90
N HIS A 63 8.50 2.99 11.94
CA HIS A 63 8.66 4.23 11.18
C HIS A 63 8.67 3.99 9.67
N GLU A 64 9.29 2.91 9.20
CA GLU A 64 9.26 2.52 7.79
C GLU A 64 7.86 2.12 7.32
N GLU A 65 7.12 1.35 8.13
CA GLU A 65 5.72 1.02 7.85
C GLU A 65 4.87 2.29 7.72
N GLU A 66 4.95 3.20 8.69
CA GLU A 66 4.21 4.46 8.65
C GLU A 66 4.62 5.33 7.44
N ARG A 67 5.90 5.34 7.07
CA ARG A 67 6.36 6.00 5.84
C ARG A 67 5.79 5.36 4.58
N ARG A 68 5.68 4.03 4.51
CA ARG A 68 5.07 3.31 3.38
C ARG A 68 3.58 3.64 3.26
N ARG A 69 2.87 3.83 4.37
CA ARG A 69 1.44 4.22 4.37
C ARG A 69 1.17 5.60 3.76
N LEU A 70 2.17 6.48 3.73
CA LEU A 70 2.13 7.79 3.09
C LEU A 70 2.60 7.77 1.63
N GLN A 71 2.71 6.58 1.04
CA GLN A 71 3.15 6.39 -0.35
C GLN A 71 2.05 5.71 -1.18
N ILE A 72 2.03 6.07 -2.45
CA ILE A 72 1.21 5.42 -3.47
C ILE A 72 2.15 4.79 -4.49
N VAL A 73 1.86 3.56 -4.88
CA VAL A 73 2.59 2.86 -5.94
C VAL A 73 1.65 2.67 -7.11
N PHE A 74 2.01 3.26 -8.26
CA PHE A 74 1.42 2.89 -9.53
C PHE A 74 2.17 1.70 -10.09
N PHE A 75 1.47 0.65 -10.51
CA PHE A 75 2.11 -0.48 -11.19
C PHE A 75 1.23 -1.02 -12.31
N ASP A 76 1.88 -1.67 -13.26
CA ASP A 76 1.30 -2.31 -14.44
C ASP A 76 2.10 -3.58 -14.76
N LEU A 77 1.44 -4.57 -15.34
CA LEU A 77 2.03 -5.88 -15.64
C LEU A 77 1.82 -6.27 -17.10
N GLU A 78 2.87 -6.76 -17.74
CA GLU A 78 2.73 -7.50 -18.99
C GLU A 78 2.66 -8.99 -18.71
N THR A 79 1.65 -9.67 -19.26
CA THR A 79 1.48 -11.12 -19.09
C THR A 79 1.48 -11.86 -20.42
N THR A 80 1.53 -13.19 -20.35
CA THR A 80 1.13 -14.03 -21.49
C THR A 80 -0.35 -13.84 -21.78
N ILE A 81 -0.72 -14.15 -23.03
CA ILE A 81 -2.13 -14.33 -23.39
C ILE A 81 -2.56 -15.68 -22.82
N ALA A 82 -3.69 -15.71 -22.11
CA ALA A 82 -4.31 -16.98 -21.70
C ALA A 82 -5.07 -17.57 -22.90
N PHE A 83 -4.78 -18.83 -23.26
CA PHE A 83 -5.31 -19.45 -24.48
C PHE A 83 -6.60 -20.26 -24.26
N GLY A 84 -7.12 -20.37 -23.04
CA GLY A 84 -8.39 -21.07 -22.78
C GLY A 84 -8.87 -21.04 -21.32
N PRO A 85 -10.05 -21.64 -21.04
CA PRO A 85 -10.61 -21.72 -19.69
C PRO A 85 -9.65 -22.49 -18.76
N GLY A 86 -9.18 -21.85 -17.69
CA GLY A 86 -8.25 -22.43 -16.72
C GLY A 86 -6.78 -22.17 -16.99
N ASP A 87 -6.42 -21.61 -18.15
CA ASP A 87 -5.06 -21.13 -18.39
C ASP A 87 -4.85 -19.78 -17.68
N LYS A 88 -3.86 -19.73 -16.78
CA LYS A 88 -3.58 -18.51 -16.01
C LYS A 88 -2.51 -17.69 -16.73
N PRO A 89 -2.72 -16.37 -16.91
CA PRO A 89 -1.69 -15.50 -17.45
C PRO A 89 -0.42 -15.58 -16.59
N LYS A 90 0.73 -15.78 -17.24
CA LYS A 90 2.03 -15.76 -16.58
C LYS A 90 2.64 -14.38 -16.68
N LEU A 91 3.26 -13.91 -15.60
CA LEU A 91 3.87 -12.58 -15.53
C LEU A 91 5.17 -12.52 -16.34
N LEU A 92 5.27 -11.55 -17.26
CA LEU A 92 6.42 -11.37 -18.16
C LEU A 92 7.19 -10.07 -17.91
N GLU A 93 6.49 -9.01 -17.52
CA GLU A 93 7.10 -7.75 -17.12
C GLU A 93 6.37 -7.20 -15.90
N PHE A 94 7.14 -6.61 -15.00
CA PHE A 94 6.63 -5.83 -13.89
C PHE A 94 7.18 -4.40 -14.01
N GLY A 95 6.34 -3.39 -13.90
CA GLY A 95 6.74 -1.99 -13.84
C GLY A 95 6.02 -1.25 -12.73
N ALA A 96 6.74 -0.42 -11.96
CA ALA A 96 6.15 0.39 -10.91
C ALA A 96 6.85 1.74 -10.70
N VAL A 97 6.07 2.69 -10.19
CA VAL A 97 6.50 4.01 -9.74
C VAL A 97 5.91 4.27 -8.36
N VAL A 98 6.77 4.49 -7.36
CA VAL A 98 6.39 4.87 -5.99
C VAL A 98 6.45 6.38 -5.87
N LEU A 99 5.36 6.99 -5.40
CA LEU A 99 5.24 8.43 -5.18
C LEU A 99 5.03 8.73 -3.69
N ALA A 100 5.61 9.84 -3.23
CA ALA A 100 5.16 10.47 -2.01
C ALA A 100 3.77 11.06 -2.22
N VAL A 101 2.84 10.83 -1.29
CA VAL A 101 1.52 11.48 -1.33
C VAL A 101 1.67 13.01 -1.26
N GLN A 102 2.64 13.49 -0.47
CA GLN A 102 2.97 14.91 -0.44
C GLN A 102 3.68 15.33 -1.73
N GLY A 103 3.00 16.15 -2.53
CA GLY A 103 3.55 16.71 -3.76
C GLY A 103 3.66 15.74 -4.94
N LEU A 104 3.20 14.49 -4.81
CA LEU A 104 3.23 13.46 -5.86
C LEU A 104 4.62 13.26 -6.49
N ARG A 105 5.67 13.45 -5.69
CA ARG A 105 7.06 13.30 -6.14
C ARG A 105 7.41 11.82 -6.29
N GLU A 106 8.01 11.46 -7.41
CA GLU A 106 8.61 10.13 -7.62
C GLU A 106 9.73 9.89 -6.61
N LEU A 107 9.59 8.83 -5.83
CA LEU A 107 10.58 8.37 -4.86
C LEU A 107 11.45 7.27 -5.45
N GLN A 108 10.83 6.39 -6.24
CA GLN A 108 11.48 5.23 -6.83
C GLN A 108 10.69 4.78 -8.05
N SER A 109 11.38 4.31 -9.08
CA SER A 109 10.79 3.51 -10.15
C SER A 109 11.58 2.22 -10.33
N TYR A 110 10.90 1.20 -10.85
CA TYR A 110 11.48 -0.10 -11.11
C TYR A 110 10.77 -0.76 -12.28
N SER A 111 11.53 -1.46 -13.11
CA SER A 111 11.02 -2.28 -14.18
C SER A 111 11.89 -3.52 -14.29
N THR A 112 11.27 -4.67 -14.52
CA THR A 112 12.00 -5.91 -14.75
C THR A 112 11.21 -6.83 -15.67
N LEU A 113 11.93 -7.48 -16.57
CA LEU A 113 11.41 -8.59 -17.35
C LEU A 113 11.63 -9.88 -16.56
N ILE A 114 10.70 -10.80 -16.66
CA ILE A 114 10.65 -12.01 -15.83
C ILE A 114 10.70 -13.23 -16.72
N ARG A 115 11.71 -14.07 -16.50
CA ARG A 115 11.90 -15.31 -17.25
C ARG A 115 10.75 -16.27 -16.98
N GLN A 116 10.11 -16.71 -18.06
CA GLN A 116 9.12 -17.78 -18.02
C GLN A 116 9.63 -19.03 -18.74
N PRO A 117 9.82 -20.16 -18.04
CA PRO A 117 10.27 -21.40 -18.66
C PRO A 117 9.33 -21.86 -19.77
N GLY A 118 9.89 -22.23 -20.93
CA GLY A 118 9.13 -22.77 -22.07
C GLY A 118 8.32 -21.75 -22.85
N ILE A 119 8.56 -20.44 -22.67
CA ILE A 119 7.82 -19.37 -23.36
C ILE A 119 8.73 -18.65 -24.36
N SER A 120 8.83 -19.19 -25.57
CA SER A 120 9.56 -18.56 -26.68
C SER A 120 8.92 -17.25 -27.16
N SER A 121 7.63 -17.02 -26.89
CA SER A 121 6.90 -15.82 -27.31
C SER A 121 7.37 -14.52 -26.63
N MET A 122 8.13 -14.61 -25.53
CA MET A 122 8.81 -13.47 -24.92
C MET A 122 9.75 -12.78 -25.92
N GLY A 123 10.44 -13.55 -26.76
CA GLY A 123 11.35 -13.03 -27.76
C GLY A 123 10.64 -12.13 -28.77
N ALA A 124 9.47 -12.55 -29.26
CA ALA A 124 8.67 -11.75 -30.19
C ALA A 124 8.02 -10.53 -29.52
N LYS A 125 7.49 -10.67 -28.30
CA LYS A 125 6.80 -9.58 -27.59
C LYS A 125 7.75 -8.46 -27.17
N PHE A 126 8.95 -8.81 -26.70
CA PHE A 126 9.92 -7.85 -26.16
C PHE A 126 11.15 -7.65 -27.05
N ASN A 127 11.14 -8.22 -28.26
CA ASN A 127 12.26 -8.20 -29.21
C ASN A 127 13.59 -8.70 -28.60
N LEU A 128 13.53 -9.84 -27.90
CA LEU A 128 14.68 -10.46 -27.23
C LEU A 128 15.18 -11.69 -27.98
N SER A 129 16.50 -11.88 -27.99
CA SER A 129 17.12 -13.14 -28.41
C SER A 129 16.90 -14.22 -27.33
N GLU A 130 16.95 -15.50 -27.73
CA GLU A 130 16.79 -16.61 -26.80
C GLU A 130 17.85 -16.62 -25.69
N HIS A 131 19.09 -16.22 -26.01
CA HIS A 131 20.16 -16.06 -25.02
C HIS A 131 19.81 -15.02 -23.95
N HIS A 132 19.28 -13.85 -24.34
CA HIS A 132 18.87 -12.84 -23.38
C HIS A 132 17.70 -13.29 -22.50
N ILE A 133 16.80 -14.16 -23.00
CA ILE A 133 15.69 -14.70 -22.21
C ILE A 133 16.22 -15.56 -21.05
N ILE A 134 17.29 -16.33 -21.27
CA ILE A 134 17.88 -17.19 -20.23
C ILE A 134 18.51 -16.36 -19.11
N GLU A 135 19.05 -15.19 -19.43
CA GLU A 135 19.68 -14.26 -18.49
C GLU A 135 18.67 -13.46 -17.65
N LEU A 136 17.39 -13.43 -18.06
CA LEU A 136 16.34 -12.77 -17.28
C LEU A 136 16.15 -13.45 -15.92
N PRO A 137 15.85 -12.67 -14.86
CA PRO A 137 15.58 -13.24 -13.55
C PRO A 137 14.29 -14.05 -13.54
N SER A 138 14.24 -15.13 -12.75
CA SER A 138 12.98 -15.78 -12.40
C SER A 138 12.19 -14.91 -11.42
N PHE A 139 10.88 -15.18 -11.29
CA PHE A 139 10.05 -14.48 -10.32
C PHE A 139 10.58 -14.61 -8.88
N ASP A 140 11.03 -15.79 -8.47
CA ASP A 140 11.61 -16.02 -7.14
C ASP A 140 12.80 -15.12 -6.82
N GLN A 141 13.61 -14.77 -7.82
CA GLN A 141 14.80 -13.92 -7.64
C GLN A 141 14.44 -12.44 -7.39
N ILE A 142 13.25 -12.01 -7.80
CA ILE A 142 12.79 -10.62 -7.71
C ILE A 142 11.57 -10.44 -6.79
N ALA A 143 11.04 -11.53 -6.24
CA ALA A 143 9.83 -11.52 -5.42
C ALA A 143 9.95 -10.59 -4.20
N ASP A 144 11.10 -10.59 -3.53
CA ASP A 144 11.34 -9.71 -2.36
C ASP A 144 11.38 -8.24 -2.77
N GLN A 145 12.02 -7.91 -3.90
CA GLN A 145 12.04 -6.55 -4.41
C GLN A 145 10.65 -6.04 -4.81
N ILE A 146 9.84 -6.89 -5.46
CA ILE A 146 8.45 -6.58 -5.77
C ILE A 146 7.62 -6.41 -4.48
N PHE A 147 7.80 -7.30 -3.51
CA PHE A 147 7.11 -7.24 -2.22
C PHE A 147 7.42 -5.92 -1.52
N ASP A 148 8.68 -5.54 -1.41
CA ASP A 148 9.11 -4.30 -0.76
C ASP A 148 8.61 -3.04 -1.43
N MET A 149 8.38 -3.07 -2.74
CA MET A 149 7.78 -1.95 -3.46
C MET A 149 6.27 -1.85 -3.29
N LEU A 150 5.57 -2.97 -3.15
CA LEU A 150 4.11 -3.00 -3.12
C LEU A 150 3.54 -2.98 -1.71
N HIS A 151 4.11 -3.75 -0.79
CA HIS A 151 3.54 -4.00 0.53
C HIS A 151 3.39 -2.71 1.35
N GLY A 152 2.24 -2.57 2.02
CA GLY A 152 1.99 -1.46 2.94
C GLY A 152 1.74 -0.10 2.28
N ARG A 153 1.57 -0.05 0.94
CA ARG A 153 1.30 1.18 0.17
C ARG A 153 -0.10 1.21 -0.40
N ILE A 154 -0.56 2.39 -0.83
CA ILE A 154 -1.75 2.49 -1.68
C ILE A 154 -1.37 2.00 -3.06
N TRP A 155 -2.13 1.06 -3.62
CA TRP A 155 -1.92 0.57 -4.98
C TRP A 155 -2.76 1.38 -5.96
N ALA A 156 -2.19 1.71 -7.11
CA ALA A 156 -2.91 2.39 -8.17
C ALA A 156 -2.53 1.83 -9.54
N GLY A 157 -3.50 1.82 -10.45
CA GLY A 157 -3.33 1.22 -11.77
C GLY A 157 -4.61 1.31 -12.57
N HIS A 158 -4.58 0.91 -13.84
CA HIS A 158 -5.72 1.00 -14.73
C HIS A 158 -6.32 -0.38 -14.96
N ASN A 159 -7.55 -0.62 -14.50
CA ASN A 159 -8.17 -1.95 -14.41
C ASN A 159 -7.44 -2.89 -13.42
N ILE A 160 -6.72 -2.30 -12.47
CA ILE A 160 -5.79 -3.02 -11.58
C ILE A 160 -6.47 -4.07 -10.71
N ILE A 161 -7.72 -3.82 -10.28
CA ILE A 161 -8.46 -4.73 -9.38
C ILE A 161 -8.77 -6.05 -10.09
N LYS A 162 -9.10 -5.98 -11.38
CA LYS A 162 -9.53 -7.14 -12.16
C LYS A 162 -8.36 -7.88 -12.81
N PHE A 163 -7.21 -7.23 -12.94
CA PHE A 163 -6.10 -7.76 -13.72
C PHE A 163 -4.82 -7.84 -12.90
N ASP A 164 -4.11 -6.73 -12.70
CA ASP A 164 -2.75 -6.75 -12.15
C ASP A 164 -2.69 -7.31 -10.74
N MET A 165 -3.66 -6.95 -9.88
CA MET A 165 -3.76 -7.48 -8.52
C MET A 165 -3.98 -8.99 -8.47
N VAL A 166 -4.72 -9.53 -9.45
CA VAL A 166 -4.97 -10.97 -9.55
C VAL A 166 -3.68 -11.67 -10.01
N CYS A 167 -3.07 -11.15 -11.08
CA CYS A 167 -1.86 -11.73 -11.66
C CYS A 167 -0.68 -11.72 -10.69
N ILE A 168 -0.46 -10.61 -9.97
CA ILE A 168 0.66 -10.52 -9.03
C ILE A 168 0.46 -11.48 -7.85
N ARG A 169 -0.75 -11.56 -7.29
CA ARG A 169 -1.05 -12.51 -6.20
C ARG A 169 -0.90 -13.95 -6.65
N ASP A 170 -1.34 -14.28 -7.86
CA ASP A 170 -1.14 -15.60 -8.46
C ASP A 170 0.36 -15.92 -8.61
N ALA A 171 1.19 -14.97 -9.05
CA ALA A 171 2.63 -15.17 -9.17
C ALA A 171 3.30 -15.47 -7.81
N PHE A 172 2.96 -14.71 -6.76
CA PHE A 172 3.41 -14.99 -5.39
C PHE A 172 2.92 -16.36 -4.89
N SER A 173 1.66 -16.70 -5.14
CA SER A 173 1.11 -18.00 -4.77
C SER A 173 1.82 -19.16 -5.46
N MET A 174 2.15 -19.02 -6.75
CA MET A 174 2.90 -20.04 -7.51
C MET A 174 4.33 -20.22 -7.00
N ALA A 175 4.93 -19.14 -6.47
CA ALA A 175 6.24 -19.16 -5.83
C ALA A 175 6.20 -19.65 -4.36
N ASN A 176 5.03 -20.06 -3.83
CA ASN A 176 4.83 -20.39 -2.42
C ASN A 176 5.25 -19.26 -1.47
N ARG A 177 5.07 -18.00 -1.89
CA ARG A 177 5.37 -16.80 -1.09
C ARG A 177 4.10 -16.07 -0.70
N ILE A 178 4.16 -15.36 0.42
CA ILE A 178 3.05 -14.50 0.87
C ILE A 178 3.00 -13.28 -0.06
N PRO A 179 1.84 -12.96 -0.67
CA PRO A 179 1.73 -11.80 -1.54
C PRO A 179 1.80 -10.49 -0.74
N PRO A 180 2.27 -9.39 -1.35
CA PRO A 180 2.18 -8.06 -0.75
C PRO A 180 0.72 -7.63 -0.63
N GLU A 181 0.39 -6.84 0.39
CA GLU A 181 -0.97 -6.34 0.61
C GLU A 181 -1.01 -4.80 0.58
N PRO A 182 -2.02 -4.21 -0.10
CA PRO A 182 -2.21 -2.77 -0.10
C PRO A 182 -2.89 -2.28 1.17
N VAL A 183 -2.62 -1.03 1.54
CA VAL A 183 -3.43 -0.31 2.54
C VAL A 183 -4.67 0.36 1.92
N GLY A 184 -4.70 0.49 0.59
CA GLY A 184 -5.81 1.01 -0.20
C GLY A 184 -5.57 0.79 -1.69
N VAL A 185 -6.63 0.87 -2.51
CA VAL A 185 -6.55 0.63 -3.95
C VAL A 185 -7.28 1.71 -4.74
N ILE A 186 -6.64 2.21 -5.79
CA ILE A 186 -7.20 3.16 -6.76
C ILE A 186 -7.16 2.53 -8.15
N ASP A 187 -8.32 2.05 -8.61
CA ASP A 187 -8.47 1.58 -9.98
C ASP A 187 -8.96 2.74 -10.86
N THR A 188 -8.10 3.22 -11.77
CA THR A 188 -8.40 4.40 -12.59
C THR A 188 -9.49 4.14 -13.63
N LEU A 189 -9.72 2.89 -14.06
CA LEU A 189 -10.75 2.60 -15.05
C LEU A 189 -12.19 2.83 -14.53
N PRO A 190 -12.65 2.19 -13.43
CA PRO A 190 -13.96 2.48 -12.88
C PRO A 190 -14.05 3.92 -12.35
N LEU A 191 -12.96 4.46 -11.78
CA LEU A 191 -12.92 5.86 -11.34
C LEU A 191 -13.20 6.83 -12.49
N LEU A 192 -12.50 6.70 -13.62
CA LEU A 192 -12.70 7.55 -14.79
C LEU A 192 -14.02 7.27 -15.49
N ARG A 193 -14.49 6.01 -15.53
CA ARG A 193 -15.84 5.71 -16.05
C ARG A 193 -16.93 6.48 -15.30
N GLU A 194 -16.78 6.57 -13.99
CA GLU A 194 -17.73 7.25 -13.13
C GLU A 194 -17.62 8.78 -13.19
N THR A 195 -16.39 9.31 -13.21
CA THR A 195 -16.12 10.75 -13.07
C THR A 195 -15.94 11.45 -14.41
N PHE A 196 -15.20 10.81 -15.33
CA PHE A 196 -14.85 11.36 -16.64
C PHE A 196 -15.86 11.01 -17.73
N GLY A 197 -16.64 9.93 -17.55
CA GLY A 197 -17.69 9.51 -18.47
C GLY A 197 -17.16 9.09 -19.84
N ALA A 198 -17.95 9.29 -20.90
CA ALA A 198 -17.64 8.78 -22.24
C ALA A 198 -16.71 9.67 -23.09
N ARG A 199 -16.09 10.70 -22.50
CA ARG A 199 -15.30 11.73 -23.23
C ARG A 199 -14.15 11.14 -24.05
N ALA A 200 -13.51 10.10 -23.54
CA ALA A 200 -12.38 9.43 -24.18
C ALA A 200 -12.77 8.02 -24.70
N GLY A 201 -13.98 7.89 -25.24
CA GLY A 201 -14.45 6.65 -25.86
C GLY A 201 -14.64 5.51 -24.85
N ASN A 202 -13.96 4.38 -25.10
CA ASN A 202 -14.09 3.17 -24.26
C ASN A 202 -13.27 3.20 -22.96
N LEU A 203 -12.52 4.29 -22.72
CA LEU A 203 -11.66 4.50 -21.56
C LEU A 203 -10.55 3.47 -21.38
N LYS A 204 -10.20 2.69 -22.40
CA LYS A 204 -8.93 1.95 -22.40
C LYS A 204 -7.76 2.92 -22.43
N MET A 205 -6.61 2.50 -21.91
CA MET A 205 -5.41 3.33 -21.82
C MET A 205 -5.06 4.00 -23.17
N ALA A 206 -5.02 3.25 -24.27
CA ALA A 206 -4.79 3.82 -25.60
C ALA A 206 -5.82 4.89 -26.03
N SER A 207 -7.10 4.75 -25.68
CA SER A 207 -8.13 5.76 -25.99
C SER A 207 -7.98 7.01 -25.12
N LEU A 208 -7.62 6.84 -23.85
CA LEU A 208 -7.31 7.94 -22.93
C LEU A 208 -6.05 8.69 -23.34
N ALA A 209 -4.98 7.99 -23.71
CA ALA A 209 -3.73 8.58 -24.18
C ALA A 209 -3.95 9.39 -25.46
N LYS A 210 -4.72 8.84 -26.43
CA LYS A 210 -5.11 9.58 -27.64
C LYS A 210 -5.91 10.84 -27.30
N TYR A 211 -6.89 10.73 -26.40
CA TYR A 211 -7.69 11.88 -25.97
C TYR A 211 -6.84 12.96 -25.30
N CYS A 212 -5.86 12.57 -24.49
CA CYS A 212 -4.96 13.50 -23.79
C CYS A 212 -3.78 13.98 -24.66
N GLY A 213 -3.64 13.52 -25.90
CA GLY A 213 -2.51 13.88 -26.76
C GLY A 213 -1.15 13.29 -26.33
N LEU A 214 -1.15 12.17 -25.59
CA LEU A 214 0.04 11.56 -24.98
C LEU A 214 0.75 10.53 -25.88
N GLY A 215 0.35 10.42 -27.15
CA GLY A 215 0.91 9.45 -28.09
C GLY A 215 0.33 8.05 -27.97
N ARG A 216 1.08 7.05 -28.47
CA ARG A 216 0.64 5.65 -28.55
C ARG A 216 1.09 4.88 -27.30
N GLN A 217 0.20 4.06 -26.75
CA GLN A 217 0.55 3.09 -25.70
C GLN A 217 1.58 2.08 -26.23
N GLU A 218 2.66 1.88 -25.47
CA GLU A 218 3.79 1.06 -25.91
C GLU A 218 3.66 -0.41 -25.54
N HIS A 219 2.78 -0.75 -24.59
CA HIS A 219 2.67 -2.09 -23.99
C HIS A 219 3.97 -2.50 -23.31
N ARG A 220 4.50 -1.58 -22.50
CA ARG A 220 5.65 -1.76 -21.63
C ARG A 220 5.27 -1.27 -20.24
N SER A 221 5.41 -2.13 -19.24
CA SER A 221 4.80 -1.88 -17.92
C SER A 221 5.16 -0.53 -17.32
N LEU A 222 6.45 -0.17 -17.27
CA LEU A 222 6.84 1.12 -16.68
C LEU A 222 6.39 2.34 -17.52
N ALA A 223 6.36 2.20 -18.85
CA ALA A 223 5.86 3.27 -19.73
C ALA A 223 4.35 3.46 -19.54
N ASP A 224 3.60 2.37 -19.42
CA ASP A 224 2.15 2.38 -19.24
C ASP A 224 1.76 2.87 -17.82
N VAL A 225 2.57 2.59 -16.80
CA VAL A 225 2.46 3.23 -15.47
C VAL A 225 2.55 4.75 -15.59
N ARG A 226 3.58 5.26 -16.27
CA ARG A 226 3.75 6.72 -16.44
C ARG A 226 2.63 7.32 -17.28
N MET A 227 2.18 6.62 -18.32
CA MET A 227 1.04 7.03 -19.12
C MET A 227 -0.24 7.12 -18.29
N ASN A 228 -0.52 6.14 -17.43
CA ASN A 228 -1.67 6.15 -16.52
C ASN A 228 -1.62 7.36 -15.56
N MET A 229 -0.45 7.67 -15.02
CA MET A 229 -0.25 8.85 -14.17
C MET A 229 -0.56 10.15 -14.93
N GLU A 230 -0.04 10.30 -16.14
CA GLU A 230 -0.30 11.50 -16.97
C GLU A 230 -1.77 11.60 -17.39
N VAL A 231 -2.41 10.49 -17.77
CA VAL A 231 -3.84 10.45 -18.05
C VAL A 231 -4.65 10.91 -16.83
N LEU A 232 -4.33 10.40 -15.64
CA LEU A 232 -5.04 10.79 -14.42
C LEU A 232 -4.88 12.28 -14.11
N LYS A 233 -3.67 12.85 -14.28
CA LYS A 233 -3.43 14.29 -14.14
C LYS A 233 -4.24 15.11 -15.14
N HIS A 234 -4.28 14.71 -16.41
CA HIS A 234 -5.04 15.39 -17.46
C HIS A 234 -6.54 15.36 -17.16
N CYS A 235 -7.10 14.16 -16.90
CA CYS A 235 -8.51 14.00 -16.57
C CYS A 235 -8.90 14.79 -15.32
N ALA A 236 -8.08 14.76 -14.26
CA ALA A 236 -8.33 15.52 -13.04
C ALA A 236 -8.32 17.03 -13.30
N THR A 237 -7.41 17.53 -14.13
CA THR A 237 -7.32 18.94 -14.50
C THR A 237 -8.56 19.38 -15.29
N ILE A 238 -9.00 18.59 -16.27
CA ILE A 238 -10.23 18.88 -17.05
C ILE A 238 -11.44 18.94 -16.11
N LEU A 239 -11.61 17.94 -15.24
CA LEU A 239 -12.72 17.90 -14.28
C LEU A 239 -12.68 19.08 -13.32
N PHE A 240 -11.49 19.49 -12.86
CA PHE A 240 -11.32 20.66 -12.03
C PHE A 240 -11.75 21.94 -12.76
N LEU A 241 -11.30 22.14 -14.00
CA LEU A 241 -11.67 23.30 -14.81
C LEU A 241 -13.18 23.35 -15.07
N GLU A 242 -13.80 22.24 -15.43
CA GLU A 242 -15.27 22.13 -15.60
C GLU A 242 -16.02 22.51 -14.32
N SER A 243 -15.50 22.13 -13.16
CA SER A 243 -16.11 22.46 -11.87
C SER A 243 -16.09 23.97 -11.56
N LYS A 244 -15.11 24.70 -12.10
CA LYS A 244 -14.93 26.15 -11.90
C LYS A 244 -15.58 26.98 -12.99
N TYR A 245 -15.60 26.45 -14.21
CA TYR A 245 -16.07 27.14 -15.40
C TYR A 245 -16.99 26.22 -16.22
N PRO A 246 -18.21 25.94 -15.74
CA PRO A 246 -19.12 24.99 -16.39
C PRO A 246 -19.48 25.38 -17.82
N ASP A 247 -19.46 26.68 -18.14
CA ASP A 247 -19.79 27.20 -19.48
C ASP A 247 -18.60 27.19 -20.45
N PHE A 248 -17.37 27.13 -19.94
CA PHE A 248 -16.14 27.30 -20.74
C PHE A 248 -15.89 26.14 -21.71
N LEU A 249 -16.29 24.91 -21.36
CA LEU A 249 -16.14 23.74 -22.24
C LEU A 249 -17.39 23.41 -23.06
N ASN A 250 -18.52 24.08 -22.83
CA ASN A 250 -19.69 23.97 -23.71
C ASN A 250 -19.42 24.54 -25.11
N LEU A 251 -18.46 25.49 -25.25
CA LEU A 251 -18.07 26.01 -26.57
C LEU A 251 -17.40 24.96 -27.47
N GLN A 252 -16.80 23.91 -26.92
CA GLN A 252 -16.18 22.86 -27.73
C GLN A 252 -17.23 21.96 -28.42
N ASN A 253 -18.45 21.89 -27.86
CA ASN A 253 -19.61 21.24 -28.50
C ASN A 253 -20.29 22.16 -29.54
N HIS A 254 -19.92 23.44 -29.62
CA HIS A 254 -20.48 24.43 -30.55
C HIS A 254 -19.52 24.86 -31.66
N LEU A 255 -18.31 24.28 -31.74
CA LEU A 255 -17.48 24.41 -32.93
C LEU A 255 -18.08 23.54 -34.04
N PRO A 256 -18.52 24.11 -35.18
CA PRO A 256 -19.10 23.33 -36.25
C PRO A 256 -18.02 22.42 -36.84
N THR A 257 -18.11 21.13 -36.55
CA THR A 257 -17.41 20.11 -37.34
C THR A 257 -17.96 20.19 -38.76
N ARG A 258 -17.15 20.72 -39.67
CA ARG A 258 -17.48 20.80 -41.10
C ARG A 258 -17.81 19.40 -41.61
N SER A 259 -19.06 19.26 -42.08
CA SER A 259 -19.64 18.14 -42.83
C SER A 259 -20.11 16.91 -42.05
N THR A 260 -21.37 16.92 -41.61
CA THR A 260 -22.40 15.97 -42.11
C THR A 260 -23.78 16.59 -41.93
N SER A 261 -24.49 16.71 -43.04
CA SER A 261 -25.88 17.17 -43.13
C SER A 261 -26.85 16.18 -42.48
N LYS A 262 -27.91 16.74 -41.88
CA LYS A 262 -29.17 16.10 -41.45
C LYS A 262 -29.06 15.21 -40.20
N LEU A 263 -29.47 15.76 -39.06
CA LEU A 263 -30.68 15.38 -38.33
C LEU A 263 -30.77 16.27 -37.09
N LEU A 264 -31.70 17.23 -37.12
CA LEU A 264 -32.22 17.87 -35.92
C LEU A 264 -33.22 16.89 -35.32
N ASP A 265 -32.95 16.39 -34.12
CA ASP A 265 -34.00 15.84 -33.26
C ASP A 265 -33.64 16.04 -31.77
N GLU A 266 -34.53 16.79 -31.11
CA GLU A 266 -34.89 16.77 -29.68
C GLU A 266 -33.78 16.71 -28.60
N GLY A 267 -33.44 17.91 -28.13
CA GLY A 267 -33.29 18.32 -26.73
C GLY A 267 -32.88 17.31 -25.65
N ILE A 268 -31.61 17.37 -25.23
CA ILE A 268 -31.19 17.15 -23.83
C ILE A 268 -30.08 18.14 -23.48
N LEU A 269 -30.43 19.27 -22.85
CA LEU A 269 -29.49 20.15 -22.15
C LEU A 269 -28.91 19.42 -20.93
N PRO A 270 -27.58 19.40 -20.68
CA PRO A 270 -27.04 18.84 -19.44
C PRO A 270 -27.37 19.77 -18.26
N THR A 271 -28.13 19.26 -17.28
CA THR A 271 -28.57 20.03 -16.10
C THR A 271 -27.47 20.20 -15.04
N PRO A 272 -27.49 21.28 -14.24
CA PRO A 272 -26.51 21.59 -13.17
C PRO A 272 -26.33 20.54 -12.06
N GLN A 273 -27.17 19.50 -12.03
CA GLN A 273 -27.16 18.44 -11.00
C GLN A 273 -25.91 17.54 -11.05
N ARG A 274 -25.20 17.46 -12.19
CA ARG A 274 -23.95 16.68 -12.29
C ARG A 274 -22.79 17.28 -11.48
N ASN A 275 -22.76 18.61 -11.30
CA ASN A 275 -21.69 19.33 -10.61
C ASN A 275 -21.71 19.13 -9.07
N LEU A 276 -22.89 18.95 -8.48
CA LEU A 276 -23.04 18.58 -7.06
C LEU A 276 -22.58 17.14 -6.76
N ARG A 277 -22.69 16.25 -7.76
CA ARG A 277 -22.28 14.85 -7.64
C ARG A 277 -20.76 14.72 -7.51
N TRP A 278 -19.96 15.59 -8.13
CA TRP A 278 -18.50 15.58 -8.02
C TRP A 278 -18.03 15.86 -6.57
N ASN A 279 -18.51 16.94 -5.96
CA ASN A 279 -18.16 17.29 -4.57
C ASN A 279 -18.71 16.30 -3.53
N ALA A 280 -19.95 15.82 -3.70
CA ALA A 280 -20.54 14.86 -2.77
C ALA A 280 -19.90 13.46 -2.87
N ARG A 281 -19.45 13.06 -4.07
CA ARG A 281 -18.99 11.70 -4.37
C ARG A 281 -17.48 11.53 -4.24
N TRP A 282 -16.66 12.55 -4.56
CA TRP A 282 -15.25 12.59 -4.10
C TRP A 282 -15.18 12.41 -2.58
N ASN A 283 -16.06 13.11 -1.85
CA ASN A 283 -16.18 12.95 -0.40
C ASN A 283 -16.70 11.56 0.05
N GLN A 284 -17.41 10.79 -0.79
CA GLN A 284 -17.83 9.40 -0.48
C GLN A 284 -16.75 8.37 -0.81
N VAL A 285 -16.00 8.57 -1.91
CA VAL A 285 -14.88 7.71 -2.32
C VAL A 285 -13.72 7.81 -1.32
N ILE A 286 -13.48 8.98 -0.73
CA ILE A 286 -12.45 9.17 0.32
C ILE A 286 -12.93 8.67 1.70
N LYS A 287 -14.25 8.63 1.98
CA LYS A 287 -14.79 8.31 3.33
C LYS A 287 -14.94 6.82 3.68
N LYS A 288 -14.43 5.88 2.88
CA LYS A 288 -14.27 4.48 3.33
C LYS A 288 -12.95 3.89 2.81
N PRO A 289 -12.06 3.52 3.73
CA PRO A 289 -12.14 2.17 4.28
C PRO A 289 -12.46 2.20 5.77
N ARG A 290 -13.60 1.60 6.16
CA ARG A 290 -13.76 1.13 7.54
C ARG A 290 -12.89 -0.11 7.69
N ILE A 291 -11.64 0.05 8.12
CA ILE A 291 -10.94 -1.03 8.80
C ILE A 291 -11.53 -1.06 10.21
N ARG A 292 -12.28 -2.13 10.54
CA ARG A 292 -12.59 -2.47 11.93
C ARG A 292 -11.28 -2.90 12.58
N THR A 293 -10.58 -1.99 13.24
CA THR A 293 -9.63 -2.39 14.28
C THR A 293 -10.45 -2.81 15.50
N SER A 294 -10.77 -4.10 15.57
CA SER A 294 -11.29 -4.68 16.82
C SER A 294 -10.10 -4.98 17.73
N ILE A 295 -9.47 -3.93 18.26
CA ILE A 295 -8.61 -4.02 19.43
C ILE A 295 -9.01 -2.86 20.33
N GLU A 296 -10.15 -3.03 20.99
CA GLU A 296 -10.46 -2.25 22.18
C GLU A 296 -9.53 -2.77 23.28
N MET A 297 -8.40 -2.07 23.47
CA MET A 297 -7.52 -2.30 24.61
C MET A 297 -8.33 -2.08 25.89
N LYS A 298 -8.76 -3.16 26.54
CA LYS A 298 -9.20 -3.14 27.93
C LYS A 298 -8.09 -2.49 28.76
N ARG A 299 -8.32 -1.27 29.22
CA ARG A 299 -7.52 -0.64 30.26
C ARG A 299 -7.54 -1.55 31.51
N PRO A 300 -6.39 -1.89 32.13
CA PRO A 300 -6.40 -2.48 33.45
C PRO A 300 -6.87 -1.39 34.43
N SER A 301 -8.03 -1.62 35.06
CA SER A 301 -8.51 -0.77 36.15
C SER A 301 -7.60 -0.95 37.36
N LEU A 302 -6.93 0.14 37.76
CA LEU A 302 -6.21 0.26 39.03
C LEU A 302 -7.14 -0.11 40.19
N THR A 303 -6.87 -1.24 40.83
CA THR A 303 -7.49 -1.64 42.08
C THR A 303 -6.99 -0.72 43.20
N LYS A 304 -7.89 0.03 43.83
CA LYS A 304 -7.68 0.59 45.18
C LYS A 304 -8.53 -0.20 46.19
N PRO A 305 -8.04 -0.39 47.43
CA PRO A 305 -8.58 -1.37 48.35
C PRO A 305 -9.92 -0.92 48.95
N HIS A 306 -10.82 -1.87 49.15
CA HIS A 306 -12.05 -1.71 49.92
C HIS A 306 -11.74 -1.68 51.42
N GLY A 307 -12.12 -0.59 52.08
CA GLY A 307 -12.42 -0.53 53.51
C GLY A 307 -13.91 -0.23 53.66
N ALA A 308 -14.63 -1.14 54.31
CA ALA A 308 -16.08 -1.15 54.45
C ALA A 308 -16.59 -0.15 55.51
N SER A 309 -17.81 0.34 55.33
CA SER A 309 -18.80 0.42 56.41
C SER A 309 -20.21 0.73 55.88
N THR A 310 -21.15 -0.17 56.24
CA THR A 310 -22.55 0.08 56.68
C THR A 310 -23.47 0.88 55.73
N SER A 311 -24.69 0.47 55.35
CA SER A 311 -25.69 -0.31 56.08
C SER A 311 -26.92 -0.61 55.18
N ASN A 312 -27.48 -1.80 55.37
CA ASN A 312 -28.90 -2.11 55.53
C ASN A 312 -29.96 -2.03 54.40
N VAL A 313 -30.71 -3.14 54.39
CA VAL A 313 -32.12 -3.38 54.02
C VAL A 313 -32.40 -3.98 52.62
N GLN A 314 -32.64 -5.31 52.62
CA GLN A 314 -33.53 -6.03 51.71
C GLN A 314 -34.99 -5.93 52.21
N PRO A 315 -36.01 -6.18 51.36
CA PRO A 315 -36.56 -7.55 51.24
C PRO A 315 -36.85 -7.95 49.77
N LEU A 316 -36.41 -9.11 49.27
CA LEU A 316 -37.00 -10.47 49.36
C LEU A 316 -38.33 -10.67 48.63
N THR A 317 -38.37 -11.81 47.89
CA THR A 317 -39.48 -12.56 47.24
C THR A 317 -39.52 -12.46 45.70
N LEU A 318 -39.75 -13.51 44.91
CA LEU A 318 -39.98 -14.94 45.15
C LEU A 318 -39.62 -15.72 43.86
N ARG A 319 -39.12 -16.94 44.07
CA ARG A 319 -38.57 -17.92 43.11
C ARG A 319 -39.65 -18.59 42.25
N LYS A 320 -39.35 -18.93 40.98
CA LYS A 320 -39.76 -20.18 40.30
C LYS A 320 -38.99 -20.39 38.98
N GLN A 321 -38.19 -21.46 38.94
CA GLN A 321 -37.71 -22.17 37.74
C GLN A 321 -38.47 -23.51 37.65
N PRO A 322 -38.18 -24.42 36.70
CA PRO A 322 -38.15 -24.32 35.23
C PRO A 322 -39.09 -25.41 34.64
N GLN A 323 -39.19 -25.61 33.32
CA GLN A 323 -39.56 -26.91 32.74
C GLN A 323 -39.11 -27.00 31.28
N ILE A 324 -38.72 -28.22 30.91
CA ILE A 324 -38.05 -28.71 29.70
C ILE A 324 -39.12 -29.33 28.77
N SER A 325 -38.84 -29.52 27.47
CA SER A 325 -39.21 -30.70 26.63
C SER A 325 -39.36 -30.30 25.15
N MET A 326 -38.43 -30.71 24.27
CA MET A 326 -38.40 -31.88 23.35
C MET A 326 -39.09 -31.68 21.99
N TYR A 327 -38.34 -32.09 20.96
CA TYR A 327 -38.72 -32.30 19.56
C TYR A 327 -39.85 -33.33 19.40
N PRO A 328 -40.48 -33.40 18.21
CA PRO A 328 -40.14 -34.54 17.35
C PRO A 328 -39.95 -34.22 15.85
N LYS A 329 -39.25 -35.16 15.20
CA LYS A 329 -39.16 -35.39 13.75
C LYS A 329 -40.50 -35.86 13.18
N SER A 330 -40.79 -35.58 11.91
CA SER A 330 -40.92 -36.58 10.82
C SER A 330 -41.80 -36.11 9.65
N GLY A 331 -41.36 -36.41 8.43
CA GLY A 331 -42.22 -36.90 7.34
C GLY A 331 -42.58 -35.89 6.24
N GLY A 332 -42.17 -36.19 5.00
CA GLY A 332 -42.57 -35.50 3.78
C GLY A 332 -41.46 -35.52 2.73
#